data_AF-A0AAV0YII6-F1
#
_entry.id   AF-A0AAV0YII6-F1
#
_cell.length_a   1.000
_cell.length_b   1.000
_cell.length_c   1.000
_cell.angle_alpha   90.00
_cell.angle_beta   90.00
_cell.angle_gamma   90.00
#
_symmetry.space_group_name_H-M   'P 1'
#
loop_
_entity.id
_entity.type
_entity.pdbx_description
1 polymer ?
#
loop_
_entity_poly.entity_id
_entity_poly.type
_entity_poly.pdbx_seq_one_letter_code
_entity_poly.pdbx_strand_id
1 'polypeptide(L)'
;MAIHSLFCYNKPTRFAPGLFEWGEERSTEKLYEFASSSMRTVIDRYNKSKEEHNQLGSPASEIKFWQREAAVLRQQLHNLQESHRQIMGEELSGLTVKELQSLENQLEISLRGVRVKKEQLFMDEIQELNRQGDIIHQENVELYQKVYGTKDKNGTNRNSVLTVSLGIGDDSHVPVNLQLSQPQQLHYQAASGTTKLGRLQLH
;
A
#
# COMPACT_ATOMS: atom_id res chain seq x y z
N MET A 1 -33.52 31.24 29.79
CA MET A 1 -32.09 31.27 30.13
C MET A 1 -31.54 32.60 29.65
N ALA A 2 -31.39 33.55 30.55
CA ALA A 2 -30.88 34.88 30.27
C ALA A 2 -30.04 35.28 31.50
N ILE A 3 -28.74 35.49 31.32
CA ILE A 3 -27.99 36.37 32.22
C ILE A 3 -27.27 37.37 31.36
N HIS A 4 -27.71 38.60 31.59
CA HIS A 4 -27.39 39.86 30.95
C HIS A 4 -26.06 40.37 31.50
N SER A 5 -25.33 41.06 30.64
CA SER A 5 -24.16 41.87 30.94
C SER A 5 -24.45 42.88 32.06
N LEU A 6 -23.53 43.05 33.01
CA LEU A 6 -23.41 44.26 33.83
C LEU A 6 -21.94 44.49 34.23
N PHE A 7 -21.41 45.56 33.67
CA PHE A 7 -20.18 46.24 34.03
C PHE A 7 -20.35 46.97 35.39
N CYS A 8 -19.22 47.44 35.94
CA CYS A 8 -19.07 48.36 37.09
C CYS A 8 -18.94 47.71 38.49
N TYR A 9 -17.73 47.68 39.06
CA TYR A 9 -17.19 48.82 39.82
C TYR A 9 -15.76 48.54 40.31
N ASN A 10 -14.83 49.39 39.87
CA ASN A 10 -13.54 49.63 40.51
C ASN A 10 -13.77 50.05 41.97
N LYS A 11 -13.17 49.36 42.94
CA LYS A 11 -13.00 49.86 44.31
C LYS A 11 -11.55 50.33 44.49
N PRO A 12 -11.30 51.62 44.76
CA PRO A 12 -9.99 52.09 45.21
C PRO A 12 -9.90 51.93 46.73
N THR A 13 -9.09 50.99 47.22
CA THR A 13 -8.75 50.92 48.65
C THR A 13 -7.80 52.05 48.99
N ARG A 14 -8.36 53.07 49.65
CA ARG A 14 -7.64 54.17 50.28
C ARG A 14 -6.71 53.67 51.39
N PHE A 15 -5.57 54.32 51.44
CA PHE A 15 -4.59 54.41 52.51
C PHE A 15 -5.20 54.40 53.93
N ALA A 16 -4.59 53.61 54.81
CA ALA A 16 -4.61 53.81 56.25
C ALA A 16 -3.15 53.88 56.74
N PRO A 17 -2.68 54.97 57.38
CA PRO A 17 -1.37 55.03 57.99
C PRO A 17 -1.47 54.52 59.43
N GLY A 18 -0.76 53.44 59.74
CA GLY A 18 -0.78 52.81 61.06
C GLY A 18 0.47 51.99 61.32
N LEU A 19 1.53 52.71 61.69
CA LEU A 19 2.55 52.33 62.68
C LEU A 19 2.71 50.83 62.99
N PHE A 20 3.68 50.16 62.36
CA PHE A 20 4.50 49.13 63.01
C PHE A 20 5.75 48.87 62.15
N GLU A 21 6.84 49.53 62.52
CA GLU A 21 8.20 49.13 62.15
C GLU A 21 8.49 47.76 62.77
N TRP A 22 8.72 46.75 61.93
CA TRP A 22 9.68 45.70 62.23
C TRP A 22 10.64 45.61 61.05
N GLY A 23 11.85 46.10 61.29
CA GLY A 23 12.92 46.13 60.31
C GLY A 23 13.34 44.73 59.90
N GLU A 24 13.13 44.42 58.62
CA GLU A 24 13.98 43.53 57.84
C GLU A 24 13.94 43.91 56.35
N GLU A 25 13.90 45.23 56.09
CA GLU A 25 13.68 45.83 54.77
C GLU A 25 15.00 46.28 54.15
N ARG A 26 15.88 45.32 53.86
CA ARG A 26 17.07 45.62 53.03
C ARG A 26 17.55 44.48 52.14
N SER A 27 17.23 43.24 52.49
CA SER A 27 17.60 42.07 51.67
C SER A 27 16.52 41.76 50.63
N THR A 28 15.23 41.87 50.97
CA THR A 28 14.10 41.61 50.07
C THR A 28 13.99 42.64 48.93
N GLU A 29 14.20 43.92 49.24
CA GLU A 29 14.15 45.00 48.26
C GLU A 29 15.30 44.90 47.24
N LYS A 30 16.52 44.56 47.71
CA LYS A 30 17.66 44.31 46.82
C LYS A 30 17.52 43.03 46.01
N LEU A 31 16.96 41.97 46.60
CA LEU A 31 16.67 40.73 45.88
C LEU A 31 15.57 40.97 44.83
N TYR A 32 14.57 41.81 45.12
CA TYR A 32 13.52 42.22 44.19
C TYR A 32 14.07 43.10 43.07
N GLU A 33 14.97 44.05 43.33
CA GLU A 33 15.65 44.84 42.30
C GLU A 33 16.55 43.96 41.41
N PHE A 34 17.30 43.03 42.00
CA PHE A 34 18.13 42.07 41.25
C PHE A 34 17.29 41.08 40.43
N ALA A 35 16.27 40.49 41.04
CA ALA A 35 15.35 39.55 40.39
C ALA A 35 14.49 40.26 39.35
N SER A 36 14.03 41.49 39.57
CA SER A 36 13.22 42.24 38.61
C SER A 36 14.04 42.67 37.40
N SER A 37 15.29 43.12 37.58
CA SER A 37 16.18 43.43 36.46
C SER A 37 16.49 42.19 35.62
N SER A 38 16.82 41.07 36.26
CA SER A 38 17.06 39.80 35.55
C SER A 38 15.80 39.22 34.91
N MET A 39 14.64 39.30 35.58
CA MET A 39 13.35 38.87 35.07
C MET A 39 12.92 39.73 33.88
N ARG A 40 13.07 41.06 33.97
CA ARG A 40 12.86 41.97 32.83
C ARG A 40 13.77 41.61 31.67
N THR A 41 15.04 41.33 31.92
CA THR A 41 15.99 40.89 30.89
C THR A 41 15.59 39.54 30.26
N VAL A 42 15.07 38.60 31.06
CA VAL A 42 14.54 37.31 30.57
C VAL A 42 13.28 37.53 29.74
N ILE A 43 12.37 38.40 30.18
CA ILE A 43 11.15 38.78 29.46
C ILE A 43 11.49 39.48 28.15
N ASP A 44 12.44 40.41 28.15
CA ASP A 44 12.86 41.15 26.95
C ASP A 44 13.54 40.22 25.95
N ARG A 45 14.40 39.28 26.41
CA ARG A 45 14.97 38.24 25.54
C ARG A 45 13.89 37.32 24.94
N TYR A 46 12.89 36.94 25.73
CA TYR A 46 11.76 36.15 25.25
C TYR A 46 10.92 36.91 24.21
N ASN A 47 10.61 38.18 24.49
CA ASN A 47 9.84 39.02 23.57
C ASN A 47 10.61 39.26 22.26
N LYS A 48 11.90 39.56 22.34
CA LYS A 48 12.78 39.72 21.18
C LYS A 48 12.85 38.44 20.34
N SER A 49 13.03 37.28 20.98
CA SER A 49 13.06 35.99 20.28
C SER A 49 11.70 35.63 19.66
N LYS A 50 10.59 35.90 20.35
CA LYS A 50 9.23 35.72 19.84
C LYS A 50 8.96 36.61 18.63
N GLU A 51 9.43 37.85 18.67
CA GLU A 51 9.27 38.82 17.59
C GLU A 51 10.16 38.50 16.39
N GLU A 52 11.38 38.00 16.62
CA GLU A 52 12.26 37.42 15.58
C GLU A 52 11.62 36.17 14.95
N HIS A 53 10.96 35.31 15.73
CA HIS A 53 10.27 34.13 15.20
C HIS A 53 9.02 34.49 14.39
N ASN A 54 8.26 35.51 14.81
CA ASN A 54 7.14 36.07 14.05
C ASN A 54 7.58 36.78 12.75
N GLN A 55 8.82 37.28 12.69
CA GLN A 55 9.40 37.91 11.49
C GLN A 55 9.90 36.89 10.46
N LEU A 56 10.25 35.67 10.88
CA LEU A 56 10.68 34.58 9.96
C LEU A 56 9.50 33.98 9.17
N GLY A 57 8.27 34.24 9.61
CA GLY A 57 7.04 33.96 8.90
C GLY A 57 5.85 34.27 9.81
N SER A 58 4.96 35.17 9.40
CA SER A 58 3.75 35.45 10.16
C SER A 58 3.01 34.13 10.44
N PRO A 59 2.50 33.88 11.66
CA PRO A 59 1.67 32.69 11.95
C PRO A 59 0.51 32.52 10.96
N ALA A 60 -0.03 33.62 10.42
CA ALA A 60 -1.05 33.60 9.39
C ALA A 60 -0.54 33.09 8.04
N SER A 61 0.73 33.34 7.70
CA SER A 61 1.38 32.82 6.50
C SER A 61 1.66 31.33 6.60
N GLU A 62 2.05 30.84 7.78
CA GLU A 62 2.30 29.42 8.04
C GLU A 62 0.99 28.61 7.97
N ILE A 63 -0.10 29.12 8.55
CA ILE A 63 -1.43 28.50 8.43
C ILE A 63 -1.86 28.43 6.95
N LYS A 64 -1.67 29.51 6.18
CA LYS A 64 -1.99 29.52 4.74
C LYS A 64 -1.12 28.54 3.95
N PHE A 65 0.14 28.38 4.33
CA PHE A 65 1.04 27.40 3.73
C PHE A 65 0.53 25.97 3.96
N TRP A 66 0.27 25.59 5.22
CA TRP A 66 -0.24 24.25 5.53
C TRP A 66 -1.63 23.99 4.97
N GLN A 67 -2.49 25.01 4.87
CA GLN A 67 -3.77 24.90 4.18
C GLN A 67 -3.61 24.57 2.69
N ARG A 68 -2.67 25.24 2.00
CA ARG A 68 -2.36 24.94 0.60
C ARG A 68 -1.82 23.52 0.45
N GLU A 69 -0.88 23.14 1.31
CA GLU A 69 -0.29 21.79 1.29
C GLU A 69 -1.35 20.71 1.50
N ALA A 70 -2.23 20.90 2.48
CA ALA A 70 -3.35 20.00 2.72
C ALA A 70 -4.31 19.92 1.52
N ALA A 71 -4.54 21.03 0.82
CA ALA A 71 -5.37 21.03 -0.39
C ALA A 71 -4.72 20.25 -1.53
N VAL A 72 -3.40 20.40 -1.74
CA VAL A 72 -2.65 19.64 -2.74
C VAL A 72 -2.69 18.14 -2.44
N LEU A 73 -2.44 17.75 -1.19
CA LEU A 73 -2.49 16.34 -0.78
C LEU A 73 -3.88 15.73 -0.97
N ARG A 74 -4.95 16.48 -0.65
CA ARG A 74 -6.33 16.05 -0.90
C ARG A 74 -6.60 15.84 -2.39
N GLN A 75 -6.10 16.73 -3.25
CA GLN A 75 -6.25 16.58 -4.69
C GLN A 75 -5.48 15.36 -5.22
N GLN A 76 -4.26 15.13 -4.75
CA GLN A 76 -3.47 13.96 -5.14
C GLN A 76 -4.16 12.66 -4.73
N LEU A 77 -4.71 12.60 -3.51
CA LEU A 77 -5.49 11.46 -3.04
C LEU A 77 -6.72 11.23 -3.93
N HIS A 78 -7.45 12.30 -4.25
CA HIS A 78 -8.62 12.22 -5.11
C HIS A 78 -8.28 11.67 -6.50
N ASN A 79 -7.25 12.22 -7.14
CA ASN A 79 -6.77 11.76 -8.44
C ASN A 79 -6.33 10.30 -8.42
N LEU A 80 -5.63 9.87 -7.35
CA LEU A 80 -5.21 8.49 -7.18
C LEU A 80 -6.40 7.55 -7.04
N GLN A 81 -7.40 7.92 -6.24
CA GLN A 81 -8.63 7.15 -6.05
C GLN A 81 -9.44 7.05 -7.36
N GLU A 82 -9.55 8.14 -8.10
CA GLU A 82 -10.20 8.16 -9.40
C GLU A 82 -9.47 7.28 -10.42
N SER A 83 -8.15 7.41 -10.52
CA SER A 83 -7.32 6.56 -11.38
C SER A 83 -7.45 5.08 -11.02
N HIS A 84 -7.50 4.74 -9.73
CA HIS A 84 -7.72 3.36 -9.29
C HIS A 84 -9.09 2.85 -9.76
N ARG A 85 -10.18 3.62 -9.58
CA ARG A 85 -11.52 3.24 -10.07
C ARG A 85 -11.52 3.04 -11.58
N GLN A 86 -10.89 3.94 -12.34
CA GLN A 86 -10.78 3.82 -13.80
C GLN A 86 -10.03 2.56 -14.23
N ILE A 87 -8.90 2.24 -13.60
CA ILE A 87 -8.15 0.99 -13.85
C ILE A 87 -8.99 -0.25 -13.52
N MET A 88 -9.91 -0.15 -12.55
CA MET A 88 -10.88 -1.20 -12.23
C MET A 88 -12.09 -1.25 -13.18
N GLY A 89 -12.17 -0.35 -14.16
CA GLY A 89 -13.27 -0.26 -15.13
C GLY A 89 -14.52 0.48 -14.61
N GLU A 90 -14.38 1.20 -13.50
CA GLU A 90 -15.47 1.96 -12.86
C GLU A 90 -15.39 3.45 -13.25
N GLU A 91 -16.54 4.14 -13.26
CA GLU A 91 -16.64 5.61 -13.46
C GLU A 91 -15.87 6.14 -14.69
N LEU A 92 -15.92 5.43 -15.82
CA LEU A 92 -15.23 5.81 -17.06
C LEU A 92 -15.91 6.97 -17.82
N SER A 93 -17.11 7.37 -17.39
CA SER A 93 -17.85 8.49 -17.96
C SER A 93 -17.09 9.79 -17.71
N GLY A 94 -16.66 10.45 -18.79
CA GLY A 94 -15.87 11.69 -18.71
C GLY A 94 -14.50 11.57 -19.38
N LEU A 95 -14.03 10.34 -19.61
CA LEU A 95 -12.83 10.09 -20.40
C LEU A 95 -13.10 10.27 -21.90
N THR A 96 -12.14 10.86 -22.60
CA THR A 96 -12.13 10.90 -24.05
C THR A 96 -11.75 9.53 -24.63
N VAL A 97 -12.07 9.30 -25.91
CA VAL A 97 -11.69 8.06 -26.61
C VAL A 97 -10.18 7.81 -26.56
N LYS A 98 -9.35 8.86 -26.61
CA LYS A 98 -7.88 8.73 -26.54
C LYS A 98 -7.42 8.28 -25.15
N GLU A 99 -8.01 8.83 -24.09
CA GLU A 99 -7.68 8.44 -22.72
C GLU A 99 -8.14 7.01 -22.43
N LEU A 100 -9.31 6.63 -22.94
CA LEU A 100 -9.83 5.26 -22.82
C LEU A 100 -8.92 4.25 -23.54
N GLN A 101 -8.46 4.58 -24.75
CA GLN A 101 -7.50 3.74 -25.48
C GLN A 101 -6.17 3.62 -24.73
N SER A 102 -5.70 4.71 -24.12
CA SER A 102 -4.47 4.67 -23.30
C SER A 102 -4.63 3.77 -22.08
N LEU A 103 -5.77 3.84 -21.41
CA LEU A 103 -6.10 3.01 -20.26
C LEU A 103 -6.18 1.53 -20.64
N GLU A 104 -6.85 1.22 -21.76
CA GLU A 104 -6.92 -0.14 -22.31
C GLU A 104 -5.52 -0.68 -22.62
N ASN A 105 -4.69 0.09 -23.31
CA ASN A 105 -3.31 -0.31 -23.62
C ASN A 105 -2.48 -0.56 -22.35
N GLN A 106 -2.64 0.27 -21.31
CA GLN A 106 -1.95 0.10 -20.03
C GLN A 106 -2.38 -1.19 -19.32
N LEU A 107 -3.68 -1.48 -19.32
CA LEU A 107 -4.24 -2.72 -18.78
C LEU A 107 -3.76 -3.94 -19.57
N GLU A 108 -3.71 -3.85 -20.91
CA GLU A 108 -3.25 -4.95 -21.76
C GLU A 108 -1.78 -5.28 -21.51
N ILE A 109 -0.91 -4.27 -21.46
CA ILE A 109 0.52 -4.45 -21.21
C ILE A 109 0.75 -5.05 -19.81
N SER A 110 0.09 -4.52 -18.78
CA SER A 110 0.25 -5.02 -17.41
C SER A 110 -0.27 -6.45 -17.26
N LEU A 111 -1.44 -6.76 -17.83
CA LEU A 111 -2.00 -8.11 -17.83
C LEU A 111 -1.10 -9.12 -18.57
N ARG A 112 -0.54 -8.72 -19.72
CA ARG A 112 0.44 -9.52 -20.46
C ARG A 112 1.66 -9.81 -19.58
N GLY A 113 2.19 -8.80 -18.89
CA GLY A 113 3.30 -8.98 -17.95
C GLY A 113 2.98 -9.98 -16.83
N VAL A 114 1.80 -9.88 -16.22
CA VAL A 114 1.33 -10.83 -15.19
C VAL A 114 1.25 -12.25 -15.74
N ARG A 115 0.69 -12.43 -16.94
CA ARG A 115 0.58 -13.75 -17.59
C ARG A 115 1.94 -14.37 -17.85
N VAL A 116 2.87 -13.62 -18.46
CA VAL A 116 4.24 -14.09 -18.73
C VAL A 116 4.93 -14.49 -17.44
N LYS A 117 4.81 -13.68 -16.37
CA LYS A 117 5.43 -14.01 -15.09
C LYS A 117 4.84 -15.28 -14.47
N LYS A 118 3.51 -15.45 -14.55
CA LYS A 118 2.82 -16.65 -14.06
C LYS A 118 3.23 -17.90 -14.84
N GLU A 119 3.32 -17.79 -16.16
CA GLU A 119 3.76 -18.87 -17.04
C GLU A 119 5.21 -19.29 -16.74
N GLN A 120 6.11 -18.31 -16.58
CA GLN A 120 7.49 -18.59 -16.18
C GLN A 120 7.55 -19.35 -14.85
N LEU A 121 6.82 -18.91 -13.83
CA LEU A 121 6.81 -19.59 -12.52
C LEU A 121 6.31 -21.03 -12.61
N PHE A 122 5.27 -21.29 -13.42
CA PHE A 122 4.79 -22.65 -13.62
C PHE A 122 5.78 -23.51 -14.40
N MET A 123 6.44 -22.95 -15.41
CA MET A 123 7.47 -23.67 -16.15
C MET A 123 8.65 -24.04 -15.24
N ASP A 124 9.09 -23.10 -14.39
CA ASP A 124 10.16 -23.33 -13.41
C ASP A 124 9.77 -24.45 -12.42
N GLU A 125 8.54 -24.42 -11.90
CA GLU A 125 8.03 -25.45 -10.99
C GLU A 125 7.94 -26.83 -11.65
N ILE A 126 7.43 -26.91 -12.88
CA ILE A 126 7.36 -28.16 -13.64
C ILE A 126 8.76 -28.74 -13.85
N GLN A 127 9.73 -27.90 -14.21
CA GLN A 127 11.12 -28.33 -14.40
C GLN A 127 11.72 -28.88 -13.12
N GLU A 128 11.51 -28.20 -12.00
CA GLU A 128 12.03 -28.65 -10.71
C GLU A 128 11.39 -29.97 -10.26
N LEU A 129 10.06 -30.12 -10.41
CA LEU A 129 9.36 -31.36 -10.09
C LEU A 129 9.83 -32.53 -10.96
N ASN A 130 10.02 -32.31 -12.26
CA ASN A 130 10.57 -33.34 -13.15
C ASN A 130 11.98 -33.77 -12.72
N ARG A 131 12.85 -32.79 -12.42
CA ARG A 131 14.21 -33.06 -11.93
C ARG A 131 14.19 -33.89 -10.63
N GLN A 132 13.29 -33.59 -9.71
CA GLN A 132 13.12 -34.37 -8.48
C GLN A 132 12.60 -35.77 -8.77
N GLY A 133 11.63 -35.90 -9.68
CA GLY A 133 11.12 -37.19 -10.14
C GLY A 133 12.23 -38.08 -10.72
N ASP A 134 13.10 -37.51 -11.54
CA ASP A 134 14.24 -38.23 -12.16
C ASP A 134 15.23 -38.72 -11.09
N ILE A 135 15.55 -37.89 -10.10
CA ILE A 135 16.45 -38.27 -9.00
C ILE A 135 15.85 -39.41 -8.19
N ILE A 136 14.58 -39.29 -7.79
CA ILE A 136 13.88 -40.32 -7.01
C ILE A 136 13.79 -41.62 -7.82
N HIS A 137 13.54 -41.54 -9.12
CA HIS A 137 13.52 -42.70 -10.00
C HIS A 137 14.89 -43.39 -10.03
N GLN A 138 15.96 -42.62 -10.22
CA GLN A 138 17.32 -43.13 -10.23
C GLN A 138 17.71 -43.80 -8.90
N GLU A 139 17.42 -43.16 -7.77
CA GLU A 139 17.66 -43.73 -6.44
C GLU A 139 16.87 -45.02 -6.21
N ASN A 140 15.61 -45.06 -6.64
CA ASN A 140 14.80 -46.27 -6.55
C ASN A 140 15.40 -47.41 -7.38
N VAL A 141 15.83 -47.16 -8.61
CA VAL A 141 16.50 -48.16 -9.46
C VAL A 141 17.76 -48.70 -8.77
N GLU A 142 18.58 -47.85 -8.18
CA GLU A 142 19.77 -48.26 -7.44
C GLU A 142 19.43 -49.10 -6.19
N LEU A 143 18.37 -48.73 -5.46
CA LEU A 143 17.90 -49.49 -4.29
C LEU A 143 17.38 -50.86 -4.72
N TYR A 144 16.59 -50.95 -5.80
CA TYR A 144 16.17 -52.23 -6.38
C TYR A 144 17.37 -53.10 -6.78
N GLN A 145 18.39 -52.52 -7.41
CA GLN A 145 19.60 -53.25 -7.75
C GLN A 145 20.36 -53.74 -6.51
N LYS A 146 20.43 -52.96 -5.43
CA LYS A 146 21.07 -53.39 -4.17
C LYS A 146 20.31 -54.52 -3.48
N VAL A 147 18.98 -54.42 -3.42
CA VAL A 147 18.10 -55.39 -2.73
C VAL A 147 18.02 -56.71 -3.50
N TYR A 148 17.92 -56.66 -4.83
CA TYR A 148 17.66 -57.84 -5.65
C TYR A 148 18.87 -58.31 -6.46
N GLY A 149 19.85 -57.44 -6.75
CA GLY A 149 21.06 -57.76 -7.49
C GLY A 149 22.14 -58.51 -6.68
N THR A 150 21.88 -58.83 -5.41
CA THR A 150 22.75 -59.67 -4.57
C THR A 150 22.28 -61.13 -4.45
N LYS A 151 21.32 -61.57 -5.27
CA LYS A 151 21.06 -62.98 -5.50
C LYS A 151 21.74 -63.40 -6.80
N ASP A 152 23.02 -63.79 -6.68
CA ASP A 152 23.59 -64.99 -7.32
C ASP A 152 25.13 -64.97 -7.27
N LYS A 153 25.66 -65.52 -6.17
CA LYS A 153 26.85 -66.38 -6.20
C LYS A 153 26.58 -67.72 -5.50
N ASN A 154 25.41 -68.33 -5.71
CA ASN A 154 25.30 -69.78 -5.64
C ASN A 154 24.00 -70.26 -6.27
N GLY A 155 24.10 -71.19 -7.21
CA GLY A 155 23.00 -71.60 -8.07
C GLY A 155 21.81 -72.21 -7.34
N THR A 156 20.62 -72.03 -7.93
CA THR A 156 19.78 -73.13 -8.47
C THR A 156 18.42 -72.53 -8.83
N ASN A 157 18.10 -72.58 -10.12
CA ASN A 157 16.78 -72.81 -10.70
C ASN A 157 15.62 -72.86 -9.69
N ARG A 158 14.74 -71.84 -9.72
CA ARG A 158 13.31 -72.04 -9.46
C ARG A 158 12.47 -70.91 -10.05
N ASN A 159 11.83 -71.23 -11.16
CA ASN A 159 10.63 -70.56 -11.63
C ASN A 159 9.58 -70.52 -10.52
N SER A 160 9.28 -69.34 -10.00
CA SER A 160 8.05 -69.07 -9.26
C SER A 160 7.64 -67.64 -9.50
N VAL A 161 6.87 -67.50 -10.57
CA VAL A 161 5.80 -66.51 -10.80
C VAL A 161 5.50 -65.66 -9.57
N LEU A 162 5.82 -64.37 -9.66
CA LEU A 162 4.96 -63.31 -9.13
C LEU A 162 4.74 -62.30 -10.26
N THR A 163 3.76 -62.64 -11.07
CA THR A 163 3.08 -61.75 -12.01
C THR A 163 2.38 -60.66 -11.21
N VAL A 164 3.04 -59.52 -11.03
CA VAL A 164 2.36 -58.25 -10.74
C VAL A 164 2.80 -57.28 -11.84
N SER A 165 2.09 -57.41 -12.97
CA SER A 165 1.92 -56.46 -14.06
C SER A 165 3.09 -55.50 -14.34
N LEU A 166 4.19 -56.04 -14.90
CA LEU A 166 5.10 -55.26 -15.72
C LEU A 166 4.43 -54.96 -17.07
N GLY A 167 3.77 -53.80 -17.15
CA GLY A 167 3.52 -53.14 -18.41
C GLY A 167 4.80 -52.44 -18.84
N ILE A 168 5.66 -53.13 -19.57
CA ILE A 168 6.63 -52.47 -20.46
C ILE A 168 5.80 -51.89 -21.60
N GLY A 169 5.53 -50.59 -21.51
CA GLY A 169 5.12 -49.76 -22.62
C GLY A 169 6.21 -48.74 -22.84
N ASP A 170 7.14 -49.07 -23.74
CA ASP A 170 7.92 -48.10 -24.48
C ASP A 170 6.93 -47.14 -25.16
N ASP A 171 6.76 -45.93 -24.63
CA ASP A 171 6.32 -44.82 -25.46
C ASP A 171 6.71 -43.47 -24.86
N SER A 172 7.68 -42.87 -25.54
CA SER A 172 7.81 -41.43 -25.75
C SER A 172 8.20 -40.55 -24.54
N HIS A 173 9.43 -40.05 -24.64
CA HIS A 173 9.80 -38.69 -24.24
C HIS A 173 8.87 -37.68 -24.95
N VAL A 174 7.60 -37.60 -24.54
CA VAL A 174 6.72 -36.52 -24.94
C VAL A 174 7.04 -35.37 -23.97
N PRO A 175 7.66 -34.28 -24.43
CA PRO A 175 7.65 -33.07 -23.62
C PRO A 175 6.18 -32.76 -23.37
N VAL A 176 5.81 -32.62 -22.09
CA VAL A 176 4.46 -32.25 -21.67
C VAL A 176 4.12 -30.91 -22.32
N ASN A 177 3.54 -30.97 -23.51
CA ASN A 177 3.05 -29.83 -24.26
C ASN A 177 1.68 -29.49 -23.65
N LEU A 178 1.71 -28.81 -22.52
CA LEU A 178 0.55 -28.11 -22.01
C LEU A 178 0.29 -26.94 -22.96
N GLN A 179 -0.49 -27.20 -24.02
CA GLN A 179 -1.06 -26.13 -24.83
C GLN A 179 -1.85 -25.23 -23.90
N LEU A 180 -1.28 -24.06 -23.59
CA LEU A 180 -2.03 -22.96 -23.00
C LEU A 180 -3.21 -22.71 -23.92
N SER A 181 -4.43 -22.90 -23.40
CA SER A 181 -5.65 -22.53 -24.09
C SER A 181 -5.50 -21.07 -24.53
N GLN A 182 -5.35 -20.85 -25.84
CA GLN A 182 -5.42 -19.50 -26.38
C GLN A 182 -6.76 -18.90 -25.96
N PRO A 183 -6.80 -17.60 -25.57
CA PRO A 183 -8.07 -16.96 -25.31
C PRO A 183 -8.88 -17.07 -26.60
N GLN A 184 -9.99 -17.82 -26.54
CA GLN A 184 -10.91 -17.96 -27.65
C GLN A 184 -11.29 -16.54 -28.07
N GLN A 185 -10.83 -16.13 -29.25
CA GLN A 185 -11.35 -14.93 -29.89
C GLN A 185 -12.83 -15.21 -30.15
N LEU A 186 -13.71 -14.63 -29.32
CA LEU A 186 -15.12 -14.57 -29.63
C LEU A 186 -15.25 -13.75 -30.92
N HIS A 187 -15.42 -14.49 -32.00
CA HIS A 187 -15.77 -14.00 -33.32
C HIS A 187 -17.12 -13.28 -33.20
N TYR A 188 -17.09 -11.94 -33.12
CA TYR A 188 -18.28 -11.13 -33.34
C TYR A 188 -18.74 -11.36 -34.78
N GLN A 189 -19.68 -12.30 -34.94
CA GLN A 189 -20.45 -12.43 -36.17
C GLN A 189 -21.30 -11.18 -36.30
N ALA A 190 -20.88 -10.28 -37.19
CA ALA A 190 -21.74 -9.22 -37.70
C ALA A 190 -22.88 -9.87 -38.49
N ALA A 191 -23.92 -10.30 -37.79
CA ALA A 191 -25.19 -10.65 -38.42
C ALA A 191 -25.85 -9.34 -38.85
N SER A 192 -25.88 -9.09 -40.16
CA SER A 192 -26.73 -8.10 -40.78
C SER A 192 -28.20 -8.45 -40.49
N GLY A 193 -28.71 -7.97 -39.37
CA GLY A 193 -30.11 -8.01 -38.99
C GLY A 193 -30.72 -6.64 -39.17
N THR A 194 -31.57 -6.52 -40.17
CA THR A 194 -32.31 -5.31 -40.56
C THR A 194 -33.07 -4.65 -39.40
N THR A 195 -32.89 -3.34 -39.30
CA THR A 195 -33.79 -2.29 -38.81
C THR A 195 -35.18 -2.73 -38.31
N LYS A 196 -35.49 -2.40 -37.05
CA LYS A 196 -36.76 -1.77 -36.65
C LYS A 196 -36.56 -0.98 -35.34
N LEU A 197 -36.42 0.34 -35.51
CA LEU A 197 -36.46 1.35 -34.46
C LEU A 197 -37.84 1.29 -33.77
N GLY A 198 -37.87 0.92 -32.50
CA GLY A 198 -39.05 1.09 -31.65
C GLY A 198 -39.19 2.56 -31.26
N ARG A 199 -40.31 3.19 -31.67
CA ARG A 199 -40.74 4.49 -31.16
C ARG A 199 -40.99 4.39 -29.66
N LEU A 200 -40.28 5.18 -28.86
CA LEU A 200 -40.73 5.54 -27.51
C LEU A 200 -41.48 6.87 -27.61
N GLN A 201 -42.82 6.79 -27.59
CA GLN A 201 -43.69 7.93 -27.34
C GLN A 201 -43.63 8.21 -25.84
N LEU A 202 -43.08 9.35 -25.43
CA LEU A 202 -43.30 9.91 -24.10
C LEU A 202 -44.50 10.86 -24.18
N HIS A 203 -45.53 10.58 -23.38
CA HIS A 203 -46.59 11.52 -23.00
C HIS A 203 -46.15 12.27 -21.73
#